data_AF-F7V397-F1
#
_entry.id   AF-F7V397-F1
#
_cell.length_a   1.000
_cell.length_b   1.000
_cell.length_c   1.000
_cell.angle_alpha   90.00
_cell.angle_beta   90.00
_cell.angle_gamma   90.00
#
_symmetry.space_group_name_H-M   'P 1'
#
loop_
_entity.id
_entity.type
_entity.pdbx_description
1 polymer ?
#
loop_
_entity_poly.entity_id
_entity_poly.type
_entity_poly.pdbx_seq_one_letter_code
_entity_poly.pdbx_strand_id
1 'polypeptide(L)'
;MFHCKKIEDARQKRDQILADYQESASSAMECLNEGFESAMTVMTLPEGIRRFFRTSNHIERLNRELKRRSGVIGIFSNEASLIRLM
;
A
#
# COMPACT_ATOMS: atom_id res chain seq x y z
N MET A 1 8.33 10.68 -3.30
CA MET A 1 7.24 10.45 -4.28
C MET A 1 5.94 11.10 -3.85
N PHE A 2 5.19 10.55 -2.89
CA PHE A 2 3.84 11.05 -2.54
C PHE A 2 3.75 12.47 -1.94
N HIS A 3 4.89 13.05 -1.56
CA HIS A 3 4.99 14.43 -1.06
C HIS A 3 5.43 15.43 -2.13
N CYS A 4 5.77 14.93 -3.33
CA CYS A 4 6.18 15.76 -4.45
C CYS A 4 4.98 16.54 -5.00
N LYS A 5 5.23 17.76 -5.49
CA LYS A 5 4.19 18.60 -6.10
C LYS A 5 3.91 18.19 -7.55
N LYS A 6 4.96 17.81 -8.29
CA LYS A 6 4.90 17.37 -9.70
C LYS A 6 5.23 15.89 -9.83
N ILE A 7 4.67 15.26 -10.86
CA ILE A 7 4.90 13.83 -11.15
C ILE A 7 6.35 13.55 -11.58
N GLU A 8 6.98 14.51 -12.27
CA GLU A 8 8.39 14.37 -12.68
C GLU A 8 9.33 14.29 -11.47
N ASP A 9 9.10 15.12 -10.44
CA ASP A 9 9.86 15.05 -9.19
C ASP A 9 9.65 13.69 -8.48
N ALA A 10 8.45 13.11 -8.60
CA ALA A 10 8.15 11.80 -8.05
C ALA A 10 8.89 10.69 -8.82
N ARG A 11 8.98 10.77 -10.16
CA ARG A 11 9.75 9.85 -11.00
C ARG A 11 11.24 9.94 -10.71
N GLN A 12 11.79 11.15 -10.60
CA GLN A 12 13.19 11.31 -10.22
C GLN A 12 13.49 10.67 -8.85
N LYS A 13 12.54 10.78 -7.90
CA LYS A 13 12.69 10.12 -6.60
C LYS A 13 12.59 8.60 -6.69
N ARG A 14 11.79 8.06 -7.64
CA ARG A 14 11.74 6.62 -7.94
C ARG A 14 13.07 6.14 -8.45
N ASP A 15 13.63 6.80 -9.44
CA ASP A 15 14.88 6.36 -10.07
C ASP A 15 16.03 6.40 -9.06
N GLN A 16 16.03 7.39 -8.16
CA GLN A 16 16.97 7.42 -7.03
C GLN A 16 16.81 6.22 -6.10
N ILE A 17 15.57 5.89 -5.68
CA ILE A 17 15.32 4.74 -4.81
C ILE A 17 15.71 3.42 -5.51
N LEU A 18 15.41 3.29 -6.80
CA LEU A 18 15.83 2.12 -7.59
C LEU A 18 17.35 1.98 -7.56
N ALA A 19 18.09 3.06 -7.85
CA ALA A 19 19.55 3.03 -7.82
C ALA A 19 20.12 2.68 -6.43
N ASP A 20 19.54 3.22 -5.36
CA ASP A 20 20.04 3.03 -3.99
C ASP A 20 19.83 1.59 -3.49
N TYR A 21 18.75 0.91 -3.89
CA TYR A 21 18.33 -0.37 -3.30
C TYR A 21 18.37 -1.56 -4.25
N GLN A 22 18.69 -1.39 -5.54
CA GLN A 22 18.67 -2.47 -6.54
C GLN A 22 19.49 -3.69 -6.13
N GLU A 23 20.68 -3.47 -5.57
CA GLU A 23 21.58 -4.57 -5.16
C GLU A 23 21.07 -5.30 -3.91
N SER A 24 20.44 -4.58 -2.98
CA SER A 24 19.98 -5.12 -1.70
C SER A 24 18.59 -5.76 -1.74
N ALA A 25 17.71 -5.26 -2.61
CA ALA A 25 16.29 -5.56 -2.60
C ALA A 25 15.67 -5.53 -4.01
N SER A 26 16.27 -6.26 -4.95
CA SER A 26 15.86 -6.28 -6.37
C SER A 26 14.37 -6.55 -6.59
N SER A 27 13.79 -7.53 -5.89
CA SER A 27 12.36 -7.86 -6.01
C SER A 27 11.45 -6.73 -5.52
N ALA A 28 11.84 -6.00 -4.47
CA ALA A 28 11.08 -4.84 -4.00
C ALA A 28 11.17 -3.68 -5.00
N MET A 29 12.32 -3.51 -5.65
CA MET A 29 12.53 -2.49 -6.68
C MET A 29 11.74 -2.76 -7.95
N GLU A 30 11.64 -4.02 -8.36
CA GLU A 30 10.77 -4.45 -9.47
C GLU A 30 9.29 -4.14 -9.16
N CYS A 31 8.81 -4.52 -7.98
CA CYS A 31 7.46 -4.20 -7.52
C CYS A 31 7.19 -2.68 -7.49
N LEU A 32 8.15 -1.90 -6.99
CA LEU A 32 8.06 -0.45 -6.99
C LEU A 32 7.94 0.10 -8.41
N ASN A 33 8.77 -0.38 -9.34
CA ASN A 33 8.79 0.10 -10.72
C ASN A 33 7.48 -0.20 -11.45
N GLU A 34 6.98 -1.44 -11.35
CA GLU A 34 5.72 -1.87 -11.96
C GLU A 34 4.51 -1.15 -11.35
N GLY A 35 4.48 -0.99 -10.02
CA GLY A 35 3.36 -0.39 -9.30
C GLY A 35 3.36 1.13 -9.28
N PHE A 36 4.44 1.79 -9.71
CA PHE A 36 4.64 3.23 -9.53
C PHE A 36 3.53 4.07 -10.16
N GLU A 37 3.25 3.87 -11.45
CA GLU A 37 2.27 4.69 -12.18
C GLU A 37 0.86 4.52 -11.59
N SER A 38 0.48 3.28 -11.26
CA SER A 38 -0.76 2.98 -10.56
C SER A 38 -0.86 3.72 -9.22
N ALA A 39 0.18 3.66 -8.39
CA ALA A 39 0.22 4.32 -7.09
C ALA A 39 0.21 5.86 -7.20
N MET A 40 0.87 6.43 -8.22
CA MET A 40 0.93 7.88 -8.43
C MET A 40 -0.35 8.48 -9.02
N THR A 41 -1.34 7.67 -9.40
CA THR A 41 -2.67 8.15 -9.84
C THR A 41 -3.29 9.14 -8.84
N VAL A 42 -2.97 9.03 -7.54
CA VAL A 42 -3.40 9.97 -6.49
C VAL A 42 -3.01 11.44 -6.78
N MET A 43 -1.98 11.70 -7.59
CA MET A 43 -1.55 13.04 -7.95
C MET A 43 -2.56 13.78 -8.85
N THR A 44 -3.48 13.07 -9.49
CA THR A 44 -4.61 13.66 -10.23
C THR A 44 -5.60 14.38 -9.32
N LEU A 45 -5.64 14.02 -8.04
CA LEU A 45 -6.52 14.63 -7.05
C LEU A 45 -5.97 15.98 -6.55
N PRO A 46 -6.83 16.88 -6.05
CA PRO A 46 -6.40 18.09 -5.35
C PRO A 46 -5.49 17.79 -4.15
N GLU A 47 -4.47 18.61 -3.93
CA GLU A 47 -3.41 18.37 -2.93
C GLU A 47 -3.96 18.10 -1.52
N GLY A 48 -5.00 18.83 -1.11
CA GLY A 48 -5.62 18.70 0.21
C GLY A 48 -6.20 17.31 0.49
N ILE A 49 -6.67 16.60 -0.54
CA ILE A 49 -7.30 15.28 -0.36
C ILE A 49 -6.34 14.12 -0.61
N ARG A 50 -5.20 14.34 -1.28
CA ARG A 50 -4.20 13.29 -1.58
C ARG A 50 -3.77 12.52 -0.33
N ARG A 51 -3.68 13.21 0.82
CA ARG A 51 -3.25 12.62 2.10
C ARG A 51 -4.17 11.49 2.55
N PHE A 52 -5.47 11.56 2.29
CA PHE A 52 -6.43 10.54 2.69
C PHE A 52 -6.39 9.33 1.75
N PHE A 53 -6.26 9.57 0.45
CA PHE A 53 -6.30 8.51 -0.57
C PHE A 53 -4.98 7.78 -0.78
N ARG A 54 -3.84 8.38 -0.42
CA ARG A 54 -2.53 7.71 -0.55
C ARG A 54 -2.24 6.68 0.55
N THR A 55 -2.98 6.69 1.66
CA THR A 55 -2.69 5.84 2.82
C THR A 55 -3.59 4.62 2.85
N SER A 56 -2.99 3.44 3.09
CA SER A 56 -3.68 2.18 3.36
C SER A 56 -4.15 2.04 4.82
N ASN A 57 -3.93 3.05 5.68
CA ASN A 57 -4.19 3.00 7.13
C ASN A 57 -5.55 2.39 7.51
N HIS A 58 -6.61 2.76 6.79
CA HIS A 58 -7.96 2.24 7.09
C HIS A 58 -8.07 0.75 6.78
N ILE A 59 -7.56 0.33 5.62
CA ILE A 59 -7.54 -1.07 5.18
C ILE A 59 -6.64 -1.91 6.11
N GLU A 60 -5.47 -1.39 6.47
CA GLU A 60 -4.55 -2.07 7.39
C GLU A 60 -5.13 -2.21 8.78
N ARG A 61 -5.86 -1.20 9.27
CA ARG A 61 -6.57 -1.29 10.56
C ARG A 61 -7.64 -2.37 10.50
N LEU A 62 -8.41 -2.43 9.43
CA LEU A 62 -9.43 -3.46 9.23
C LEU A 62 -8.81 -4.86 9.18
N ASN A 63 -7.75 -5.05 8.39
CA ASN A 63 -7.02 -6.31 8.28
C ASN A 63 -6.40 -6.74 9.62
N ARG A 64 -5.87 -5.78 10.39
CA ARG A 64 -5.32 -6.03 11.72
C ARG A 64 -6.40 -6.51 12.69
N GLU A 65 -7.57 -5.88 12.67
CA GLU A 65 -8.68 -6.27 13.53
C GLU A 65 -9.22 -7.66 13.15
N LEU A 66 -9.35 -7.94 11.84
CA LEU A 66 -9.74 -9.25 11.35
C LEU A 66 -8.75 -10.33 11.84
N LYS A 67 -7.44 -10.09 11.66
CA LYS A 67 -6.39 -11.00 12.12
C LYS A 67 -6.37 -11.16 13.64
N ARG A 68 -6.67 -10.11 14.40
CA ARG A 68 -6.78 -10.15 15.86
C ARG A 68 -7.95 -11.02 16.31
N ARG A 69 -9.12 -10.86 15.69
CA ARG A 69 -10.34 -11.63 15.99
C ARG A 69 -10.20 -13.10 15.58
N SER A 70 -9.59 -13.37 14.43
CA SER A 70 -9.37 -14.74 13.96
C SER A 70 -8.18 -15.42 14.62
N GLY A 71 -7.23 -14.69 15.21
CA GLY A 71 -6.04 -15.27 15.82
C GLY A 71 -6.30 -16.22 16.99
N VAL A 72 -7.45 -16.11 17.66
CA VAL A 72 -7.89 -17.07 18.70
C VAL A 72 -8.63 -18.28 18.14
N ILE A 73 -9.00 -18.26 16.86
CA ILE A 73 -9.74 -19.30 16.16
C ILE A 73 -8.76 -20.11 15.30
N GLY A 74 -8.51 -21.37 15.67
CA GLY A 74 -7.60 -22.24 14.89
C GLY A 74 -8.19 -22.65 13.52
N ILE A 75 -9.47 -23.04 13.48
CA ILE A 75 -10.16 -23.51 12.27
C ILE A 75 -11.62 -23.04 12.33
N PHE A 76 -12.15 -22.55 11.20
CA PHE A 76 -13.58 -22.25 11.05
C PHE A 76 -14.33 -23.49 10.56
N SER A 77 -15.45 -23.84 11.22
CA SER A 77 -16.25 -25.02 10.85
C SER A 77 -17.02 -24.86 9.53
N ASN A 78 -17.26 -23.62 9.08
CA ASN A 78 -17.90 -23.27 7.80
C ASN A 78 -17.75 -21.76 7.50
N GLU A 79 -18.12 -21.36 6.28
CA GLU A 79 -18.08 -19.97 5.81
C GLU A 79 -18.98 -19.03 6.63
N ALA A 80 -20.17 -19.48 7.03
CA ALA A 80 -21.09 -18.68 7.84
C ALA A 80 -20.48 -18.28 9.21
N SER A 81 -19.59 -19.11 9.75
CA SER A 81 -18.87 -18.81 10.99
C SER A 81 -17.84 -17.69 10.82
N LEU A 82 -17.22 -17.60 9.65
CA LEU A 82 -16.31 -16.50 9.29
C LEU A 82 -17.08 -15.19 9.09
N ILE A 83 -18.21 -15.24 8.38
CA ILE A 83 -19.05 -14.05 8.13
C ILE A 83 -19.55 -13.44 9.44
N ARG A 84 -19.94 -14.27 10.42
CA ARG A 84 -20.35 -13.79 11.75
C ARG A 84 -19.23 -13.08 12.53
N LEU A 85 -17.96 -13.30 12.19
CA LEU A 85 -16.82 -12.71 12.88
C LEU A 85 -16.49 -11.28 12.37
N MET A 86 -16.79 -11.02 11.10
CA MET A 86 -16.56 -9.72 10.45
C MET A 86 -17.52 -8.67 11.00
#